data_AF-A0AAE0EJF0-F1
#
_entry.id   AF-A0AAE0EJF0-F1
#
_cell.length_a   1.000
_cell.length_b   1.000
_cell.length_c   1.000
_cell.angle_alpha   90.00
_cell.angle_beta   90.00
_cell.angle_gamma   90.00
#
_symmetry.space_group_name_H-M   'P 1'
#
loop_
_entity.id
_entity.type
_entity.pdbx_description
1 polymer ?
#
loop_
_entity_poly.entity_id
_entity_poly.type
_entity_poly.pdbx_seq_one_letter_code
_entity_poly.pdbx_strand_id
1 'polypeptide(L)' 'MLKLEKPAEGRKGAISMYAEIFEFSPSFHLVEVKKSSGDTLEYLTMLKKDIKPALKDIVFAWQGEQHHRQ' A
#
# COMPACT_ATOMS: atom_id res chain seq x y z
N MET A 1 -5.13 5.02 12.31
CA MET A 1 -4.35 5.52 11.16
C MET A 1 -2.86 5.53 11.47
N LEU A 2 -2.06 4.81 10.69
CA LEU A 2 -0.59 4.80 10.76
C LEU A 2 -0.02 5.71 9.66
N LYS A 3 0.97 6.55 9.97
CA LYS A 3 1.72 7.31 8.98
C LYS A 3 2.99 6.56 8.61
N LEU A 4 3.22 6.37 7.32
CA LEU A 4 4.41 5.76 6.74
C LEU A 4 5.18 6.83 5.97
N GLU A 5 6.48 6.94 6.21
CA GLU A 5 7.34 7.90 5.53
C GLU A 5 8.55 7.19 4.93
N LYS A 6 8.79 7.47 3.65
CA LYS A 6 10.05 7.14 2.98
C LYS A 6 10.84 8.44 2.82
N PRO A 7 12.09 8.52 3.33
CA PRO A 7 12.95 9.68 3.15
C PRO A 7 13.09 10.05 1.67
N ALA A 8 13.31 11.34 1.40
CA ALA A 8 13.38 11.86 0.04
C ALA A 8 14.56 11.27 -0.73
N GLU A 9 14.28 10.55 -1.81
CA GLU A 9 15.29 10.09 -2.77
C GLU A 9 15.18 10.85 -4.12
N GLY A 10 14.10 11.63 -4.34
CA GLY A 10 13.77 12.27 -5.60
C GLY A 10 13.50 13.78 -5.52
N ARG A 11 13.26 14.40 -6.69
CA ARG A 11 13.07 15.86 -6.85
C ARG A 11 11.84 16.44 -6.12
N LYS A 12 10.86 15.62 -5.75
CA LYS A 12 9.59 16.07 -5.14
C LYS A 12 9.50 15.82 -3.64
N GLY A 13 10.63 15.57 -2.98
CA GLY A 13 10.70 15.39 -1.53
C GLY A 13 10.27 14.00 -1.06
N ALA A 14 10.07 13.86 0.24
CA ALA A 14 9.74 12.59 0.88
C ALA A 14 8.34 12.09 0.47
N ILE A 15 8.17 10.78 0.39
CA ILE A 15 6.86 10.16 0.26
C ILE A 15 6.28 9.97 1.65
N SER A 16 5.05 10.45 1.84
CA SER A 16 4.26 10.11 3.03
C SER A 16 2.97 9.42 2.61
N MET A 17 2.58 8.39 3.34
CA MET A 17 1.35 7.63 3.15
C MET A 17 0.64 7.42 4.48
N TYR A 18 -0.66 7.17 4.42
CA TYR A 18 -1.45 6.69 5.54
C TYR A 18 -1.89 5.26 5.29
N ALA A 19 -1.80 4.43 6.31
CA ALA A 19 -2.40 3.11 6.34
C ALA A 19 -3.51 3.10 7.40
N GLU A 20 -4.66 2.56 7.03
CA GLU A 20 -5.80 2.39 7.93
C GLU A 20 -6.38 0.99 7.78
N ILE A 21 -6.78 0.41 8.91
CA ILE A 21 -7.34 -0.94 8.97
C ILE A 21 -8.80 -0.80 9.32
N PHE A 22 -9.65 -1.43 8.51
CA PHE A 22 -11.08 -1.50 8.70
C PHE A 22 -11.49 -2.96 8.87
N GLU A 23 -12.38 -3.23 9.82
CA GLU A 23 -12.99 -4.54 9.95
C GLU A 23 -14.03 -4.71 8.85
N PHE A 24 -13.83 -5.71 7.98
CA PHE A 24 -14.83 -6.10 6.99
C PHE A 24 -15.63 -7.32 7.50
N SER A 25 -14.96 -8.24 8.20
CA SER A 25 -15.56 -9.34 8.95
C SER A 25 -14.60 -9.82 10.05
N PRO A 26 -15.03 -10.69 10.99
CA PRO A 26 -14.17 -11.15 12.09
C PRO A 26 -12.84 -11.79 11.65
N SER A 27 -12.78 -12.34 10.43
CA SER A 27 -11.59 -12.98 9.88
C SER A 27 -10.90 -12.17 8.78
N PHE A 28 -11.53 -11.12 8.28
CA PHE A 28 -11.00 -10.33 7.17
C PHE A 28 -11.02 -8.84 7.49
N HIS A 29 -9.84 -8.25 7.36
CA HIS A 29 -9.64 -6.83 7.54
C HIS A 29 -9.26 -6.22 6.20
N LEU A 30 -9.85 -5.06 5.89
CA LEU A 30 -9.45 -4.24 4.75
C LEU A 30 -8.35 -3.29 5.21
N VAL A 31 -7.24 -3.27 4.49
CA VAL A 31 -6.18 -2.27 4.70
C VAL A 31 -6.21 -1.28 3.55
N GLU A 32 -6.50 -0.02 3.88
CA GLU A 32 -6.44 1.07 2.93
C GLU A 32 -5.08 1.77 3.04
N VAL A 33 -4.39 1.94 1.92
CA VAL A 33 -3.14 2.70 1.84
C VAL A 33 -3.37 3.92 0.94
N LYS A 34 -3.21 5.11 1.51
CA LYS A 34 -3.45 6.41 0.87
C LYS A 34 -2.16 7.20 0.75
N LYS A 35 -1.86 7.73 -0.45
CA LYS A 35 -0.79 8.72 -0.60
C LYS A 35 -1.18 10.03 0.09
N SER A 36 -0.31 10.55 0.96
CA SER A 36 -0.45 11.86 1.59
C SER A 36 0.34 12.94 0.84
N SER A 37 1.59 12.66 0.46
CA SER A 37 2.49 13.60 -0.22
C SER A 37 3.56 12.86 -1.03
N GLY A 38 4.32 13.60 -1.84
CA GLY A 38 5.39 13.05 -2.67
C GLY A 38 4.95 12.69 -4.10
N ASP A 39 5.91 12.18 -4.88
CA ASP A 39 5.70 11.85 -6.29
C ASP A 39 4.80 10.62 -6.47
N THR A 40 3.82 10.72 -7.36
CA THR A 40 2.85 9.63 -7.59
C THR A 40 3.50 8.41 -8.24
N LEU A 41 4.47 8.57 -9.14
CA LEU A 41 5.11 7.44 -9.80
C LEU A 41 6.01 6.69 -8.81
N GLU A 42 6.69 7.41 -7.94
CA GLU A 42 7.49 6.82 -6.86
C GLU A 42 6.59 6.10 -5.84
N TYR A 43 5.44 6.67 -5.46
CA TYR A 43 4.41 5.99 -4.66
C TYR A 43 3.94 4.67 -5.30
N LEU A 44 3.58 4.69 -6.59
CA LEU A 44 3.15 3.49 -7.31
C LEU A 44 4.26 2.44 -7.42
N THR A 45 5.51 2.89 -7.53
CA THR A 45 6.68 2.01 -7.55
C THR A 45 6.87 1.34 -6.19
N MET A 46 6.76 2.08 -5.10
CA MET A 46 6.86 1.57 -3.73
C MET A 46 5.75 0.55 -3.43
N LEU A 47 4.51 0.82 -3.87
CA LEU A 47 3.42 -0.14 -3.76
C LEU A 47 3.75 -1.47 -4.46
N LYS A 48 4.26 -1.40 -5.69
CA LYS A 48 4.53 -2.59 -6.52
C LYS A 48 5.78 -3.37 -6.10
N LYS A 49 6.86 -2.69 -5.72
CA LYS A 49 8.17 -3.31 -5.49
C LYS A 49 8.44 -3.65 -4.02
N ASP A 50 7.85 -2.89 -3.10
CA ASP A 50 8.17 -3.02 -1.68
C ASP A 50 6.97 -3.55 -0.90
N ILE A 51 5.84 -2.81 -0.90
CA ILE A 51 4.68 -3.12 -0.05
C ILE A 51 4.02 -4.43 -0.48
N LYS A 52 3.64 -4.54 -1.76
CA LYS A 52 2.91 -5.73 -2.23
C LYS A 52 3.72 -7.03 -2.04
N PRO A 53 5.02 -7.09 -2.38
CA PRO A 53 5.83 -8.28 -2.13
C PRO A 53 6.02 -8.59 -0.65
N ALA A 54 6.18 -7.57 0.21
CA ALA A 54 6.37 -7.77 1.65
C ALA A 54 5.12 -8.30 2.36
N LEU A 55 3.93 -8.07 1.80
CA LEU A 55 2.65 -8.48 2.40
C LEU A 55 2.03 -9.71 1.69
N LYS A 56 2.75 -10.37 0.79
CA LYS A 56 2.24 -11.47 -0.04
C LYS A 56 1.65 -12.64 0.77
N ASP A 57 2.17 -12.90 1.97
CA ASP A 57 1.81 -14.05 2.78
C ASP A 57 0.58 -13.79 3.67
N ILE A 58 0.14 -12.52 3.76
CA ILE A 58 -1.00 -12.12 4.61
C ILE A 58 -2.16 -11.48 3.82
N VAL A 59 -1.90 -10.97 2.61
CA VAL A 59 -2.93 -10.33 1.79
C VAL A 59 -3.68 -11.37 0.97
N PHE A 60 -4.99 -11.45 1.21
CA PHE A 60 -5.87 -12.37 0.51
C PHE A 60 -6.10 -11.98 -0.96
N ALA A 61 -6.31 -10.69 -1.23
CA ALA A 61 -6.51 -10.16 -2.58
C ALA A 61 -6.18 -8.66 -2.63
N TRP A 62 -5.71 -8.19 -3.79
CA TRP A 62 -5.50 -6.76 -4.07
C TRP A 62 -6.63 -6.21 -4.93
N GLN A 63 -7.08 -4.98 -4.63
CA GLN A 63 -8.11 -4.32 -5.44
C GLN A 63 -7.62 -4.15 -6.89
N GLY A 64 -8.47 -4.53 -7.85
CA GLY A 64 -8.19 -4.39 -9.28
C GLY A 64 -7.34 -5.51 -9.88
N GLU A 65 -6.93 -6.51 -9.09
CA GLU A 65 -6.26 -7.70 -9.62
C GLU A 65 -7.27 -8.81 -9.92
N GLN A 66 -7.20 -9.34 -11.14
CA GLN A 66 -7.99 -10.50 -11.54
C GLN A 66 -7.30 -11.74 -10.97
N HIS A 67 -7.89 -12.36 -9.95
CA HIS A 67 -7.49 -13.70 -9.53
C HIS A 67 -7.97 -14.70 -10.59
N HIS A 68 -7.09 -15.10 -11.51
CA HIS A 68 -7.30 -16.34 -12.26
C HIS A 68 -7.12 -17.50 -11.28
N ARG A 69 -8.22 -17.92 -10.65
CA ARG A 69 -8.29 -19.21 -9.97
C ARG A 69 -8.27 -20.29 -11.06
N GLN A 70 -7.21 -21.10 -11.08
CA GLN A 70 -7.24 -22.42 -11.73
C GLN A 70 -8.07 -23.38 -10.88
#